data_AF-T2J492-F1
#
_entry.id   AF-T2J492-F1
#
_cell.length_a   1.000
_cell.length_b   1.000
_cell.length_c   1.000
_cell.angle_alpha   90.00
_cell.angle_beta   90.00
_cell.angle_gamma   90.00
#
_symmetry.space_group_name_H-M   'P 1'
#
loop_
_entity.id
_entity.type
_entity.pdbx_description
1 polymer ?
#
loop_
_entity_poly.entity_id
_entity_poly.type
_entity_poly.pdbx_seq_one_letter_code
_entity_poly.pdbx_strand_id
1 'polypeptide(L)'
;MLIGDIRNNTVGITSSNIALSFDGNQIQNINNPFDLSSPLLPSTFPLFRTGTLDNANGTITNLGAASFPTAFVGSPIGVNQLDPFSLLLFEVIGTETSTLTLDIDLSQTGFADGTNASESPNQSQFTQLIEVNPSDTPTVPEPSMSIGLFLIGFLFFIRRTKEKS
;
A
#
# COMPACT_ATOMS: atom_id res chain seq x y z
N MET A 1 0.82 3.03 -1.98
CA MET A 1 1.86 4.07 -2.06
C MET A 1 2.20 4.34 -3.52
N LEU A 2 2.25 5.62 -3.89
CA LEU A 2 2.76 6.07 -5.18
C LEU A 2 4.14 6.71 -4.99
N ILE A 3 5.05 6.55 -5.94
CA ILE A 3 6.38 7.17 -5.95
C ILE A 3 6.71 7.65 -7.37
N GLY A 4 7.57 8.66 -7.50
CA GLY A 4 8.00 9.14 -8.80
C GLY A 4 9.29 9.95 -8.75
N ASP A 5 10.06 9.88 -9.83
CA ASP A 5 11.13 10.81 -10.14
C ASP A 5 10.50 12.04 -10.82
N ILE A 6 10.40 13.13 -10.06
CA ILE A 6 9.83 14.42 -10.51
C ILE A 6 10.90 15.52 -10.63
N ARG A 7 12.18 15.12 -10.73
CA ARG A 7 13.31 16.04 -10.98
C ARG A 7 13.20 16.61 -12.40
N ASN A 8 13.92 17.69 -12.73
CA ASN A 8 13.87 18.24 -14.09
C ASN A 8 14.45 17.30 -15.16
N ASN A 9 15.30 16.37 -14.76
CA ASN A 9 15.97 15.36 -15.59
C ASN A 9 15.49 13.95 -15.22
N THR A 10 14.18 13.71 -15.22
CA THR A 10 13.60 12.44 -14.79
C THR A 10 14.13 11.23 -15.57
N VAL A 11 14.59 10.23 -14.85
CA VAL A 11 15.01 8.92 -15.39
C VAL A 11 14.25 7.76 -14.74
N GLY A 12 13.49 8.05 -13.69
CA GLY A 12 12.64 7.09 -12.99
C GLY A 12 13.33 6.40 -11.83
N ILE A 13 12.52 5.82 -10.96
CA ILE A 13 12.92 5.08 -9.76
C ILE A 13 13.24 3.65 -10.15
N THR A 14 14.35 3.12 -9.65
CA THR A 14 14.79 1.72 -9.85
C THR A 14 14.81 0.91 -8.57
N SER A 15 14.81 1.53 -7.40
CA SER A 15 14.64 0.84 -6.13
C SER A 15 13.92 1.74 -5.13
N SER A 16 13.27 1.14 -4.16
CA SER A 16 12.86 1.83 -2.94
C SER A 16 12.70 0.81 -1.82
N ASN A 17 12.82 1.29 -0.59
CA ASN A 17 12.59 0.53 0.62
C ASN A 17 11.78 1.39 1.58
N ILE A 18 10.71 0.81 2.12
CA ILE A 18 9.80 1.49 3.02
C ILE A 18 9.58 0.69 4.30
N ALA A 19 9.25 1.41 5.36
CA ALA A 19 8.66 0.87 6.57
C ALA A 19 7.31 1.52 6.81
N LEU A 20 6.37 0.77 7.38
CA LEU A 20 5.10 1.30 7.84
C LEU A 20 4.87 0.93 9.29
N SER A 21 4.28 1.86 10.04
CA SER A 21 3.74 1.60 11.38
C SER A 21 2.28 2.04 11.46
N PHE A 22 1.49 1.28 12.21
CA PHE A 22 0.07 1.50 12.47
C PHE A 22 -0.31 0.95 13.84
N ASP A 23 -1.48 1.31 14.37
CA ASP A 23 -2.02 0.64 15.57
C ASP A 23 -2.62 -0.71 15.18
N GLY A 24 -1.91 -1.80 15.51
CA GLY A 24 -2.31 -3.19 15.25
C GLY A 24 -3.59 -3.64 15.98
N ASN A 25 -4.07 -2.88 16.96
CA ASN A 25 -5.36 -3.13 17.62
C ASN A 25 -6.53 -2.43 16.91
N GLN A 26 -6.26 -1.46 16.04
CA GLN A 26 -7.30 -0.72 15.31
C GLN A 26 -7.39 -1.18 13.86
N ILE A 27 -6.25 -1.41 13.21
CA ILE A 27 -6.20 -1.88 11.83
C ILE A 27 -5.17 -3.01 11.67
N GLN A 28 -5.44 -3.96 10.77
CA GLN A 28 -4.50 -5.02 10.42
C GLN A 28 -4.33 -5.09 8.91
N ASN A 29 -3.12 -5.38 8.45
CA ASN A 29 -2.89 -5.68 7.05
C ASN A 29 -3.44 -7.07 6.70
N ILE A 30 -4.22 -7.16 5.63
CA ILE A 30 -4.90 -8.40 5.21
C ILE A 30 -4.21 -9.11 4.04
N ASN A 31 -3.02 -8.68 3.62
CA ASN A 31 -2.22 -9.42 2.67
C ASN A 31 -1.69 -10.69 3.36
N ASN A 32 -2.50 -11.75 3.35
CA ASN A 32 -2.20 -13.05 3.95
C ASN A 32 -2.37 -14.18 2.92
N PRO A 33 -1.29 -14.90 2.52
CA PRO A 33 0.09 -14.69 2.97
C PRO A 33 0.63 -13.31 2.54
N PHE A 34 1.64 -12.81 3.26
CA PHE A 34 2.32 -11.56 2.92
C PHE A 34 3.24 -11.79 1.70
N ASP A 35 2.62 -12.03 0.55
CA ASP A 35 3.29 -12.33 -0.71
C ASP A 35 3.87 -11.05 -1.33
N LEU A 36 5.19 -11.03 -1.44
CA LEU A 36 5.98 -9.94 -2.02
C LEU A 36 5.84 -9.84 -3.55
N SER A 37 5.01 -10.68 -4.19
CA SER A 37 4.67 -10.56 -5.60
C SER A 37 3.76 -9.34 -5.88
N SER A 38 3.43 -9.12 -7.14
CA SER A 38 2.49 -8.06 -7.52
C SER A 38 1.07 -8.42 -7.04
N PRO A 39 0.30 -7.50 -6.44
CA PRO A 39 0.48 -6.04 -6.46
C PRO A 39 1.20 -5.44 -5.22
N LEU A 40 1.71 -6.26 -4.30
CA LEU A 40 2.38 -5.74 -3.10
C LEU A 40 3.67 -4.99 -3.46
N LEU A 41 4.47 -5.55 -4.37
CA LEU A 41 5.63 -4.88 -4.97
C LEU A 41 5.54 -4.94 -6.51
N PRO A 42 6.08 -3.94 -7.24
CA PRO A 42 5.88 -3.81 -8.67
C PRO A 42 6.50 -5.00 -9.41
N SER A 43 5.83 -5.56 -10.42
CA SER A 43 6.41 -6.63 -11.24
C SER A 43 7.68 -6.18 -11.99
N THR A 44 7.79 -4.88 -12.28
CA THR A 44 8.95 -4.23 -12.90
C THR A 44 10.18 -4.21 -12.01
N PHE A 45 10.05 -4.47 -10.70
CA PHE A 45 11.15 -4.56 -9.73
C PHE A 45 11.34 -6.02 -9.30
N PRO A 46 12.00 -6.87 -10.12
CA PRO A 46 12.10 -8.30 -9.83
C PRO A 46 13.18 -8.66 -8.81
N LEU A 47 14.09 -7.74 -8.48
CA LEU A 47 15.26 -8.01 -7.64
C LEU A 47 15.03 -7.62 -6.18
N PHE A 48 15.76 -8.29 -5.29
CA PHE A 48 15.87 -7.94 -3.87
C PHE A 48 14.53 -7.67 -3.18
N ARG A 49 13.50 -8.49 -3.52
CA ARG A 49 12.18 -8.38 -2.90
C ARG A 49 12.27 -8.78 -1.43
N THR A 50 11.93 -7.86 -0.55
CA THR A 50 11.93 -8.06 0.91
C THR A 50 10.71 -7.42 1.54
N GLY A 51 10.39 -7.85 2.76
CA GLY A 51 9.32 -7.27 3.57
C GLY A 51 8.87 -8.23 4.66
N THR A 52 8.66 -7.72 5.86
CA THR A 52 8.12 -8.49 6.98
C THR A 52 6.90 -7.77 7.55
N LEU A 53 5.77 -8.47 7.63
CA LEU A 53 4.57 -8.00 8.30
C LEU A 53 4.49 -8.56 9.72
N ASP A 54 4.24 -7.68 10.68
CA ASP A 54 3.89 -8.03 12.05
C ASP A 54 2.62 -7.25 12.44
N ASN A 55 1.46 -7.87 12.25
CA ASN A 55 0.17 -7.28 12.63
C ASN A 55 0.01 -7.11 14.15
N ALA A 56 0.68 -7.92 14.96
CA ALA A 56 0.56 -7.84 16.42
C ALA A 56 1.22 -6.56 16.95
N ASN A 57 2.36 -6.19 16.36
CA ASN A 57 3.05 -4.94 16.69
C ASN A 57 2.72 -3.78 15.75
N GLY A 58 1.87 -4.01 14.74
CA GLY A 58 1.44 -2.99 13.79
C GLY A 58 2.56 -2.46 12.91
N THR A 59 3.44 -3.34 12.41
CA THR A 59 4.60 -2.93 11.59
C THR A 59 4.72 -3.69 10.29
N ILE A 60 5.20 -2.99 9.26
CA ILE A 60 5.78 -3.56 8.06
C ILE A 60 7.21 -3.02 7.99
N THR A 61 8.19 -3.92 7.95
CA THR A 61 9.61 -3.53 7.93
C THR A 61 10.29 -4.02 6.66
N ASN A 62 11.24 -3.22 6.17
CA ASN A 62 12.10 -3.57 5.05
C ASN A 62 11.31 -3.98 3.79
N LEU A 63 10.19 -3.31 3.50
CA LEU A 63 9.37 -3.60 2.32
C LEU A 63 10.00 -2.91 1.11
N GLY A 64 10.68 -3.68 0.28
CA GLY A 64 11.53 -3.14 -0.77
C GLY A 64 11.69 -4.07 -1.95
N ALA A 65 12.04 -3.48 -3.09
CA ALA A 65 12.41 -4.19 -4.30
C ALA A 65 13.24 -3.28 -5.21
N ALA A 66 13.90 -3.87 -6.21
CA ALA A 66 14.66 -3.13 -7.20
C ALA A 66 14.52 -3.70 -8.63
N SER A 67 14.88 -2.87 -9.59
CA SER A 67 15.20 -3.21 -10.96
C SER A 67 16.65 -2.84 -11.26
N PHE A 68 17.22 -3.47 -12.28
CA PHE A 68 18.54 -3.12 -12.80
C PHE A 68 18.47 -2.98 -14.33
N PRO A 69 17.93 -1.84 -14.83
CA PRO A 69 17.64 -1.67 -16.25
C PRO A 69 18.87 -1.73 -17.15
N THR A 70 20.04 -1.33 -16.65
CA THR A 70 21.32 -1.42 -17.37
C THR A 70 21.73 -2.85 -17.70
N ALA A 71 21.25 -3.83 -16.93
CA ALA A 71 21.39 -5.26 -17.19
C ALA A 71 20.13 -5.90 -17.78
N PHE A 72 19.17 -5.10 -18.27
CA PHE A 72 17.87 -5.55 -18.79
C PHE A 72 17.01 -6.33 -17.79
N VAL A 73 17.18 -6.09 -16.49
CA VAL A 73 16.40 -6.76 -15.44
C VAL A 73 15.37 -5.78 -14.88
N GLY A 74 14.11 -5.94 -15.27
CA GLY A 74 13.05 -5.02 -14.87
C GLY A 74 13.15 -3.65 -15.56
N SER A 75 12.38 -2.68 -15.07
CA SER A 75 12.33 -1.33 -15.63
C SER A 75 12.13 -0.29 -14.54
N PRO A 76 12.53 0.98 -14.78
CA PRO A 76 12.21 2.05 -13.86
C PRO A 76 10.70 2.34 -13.87
N ILE A 77 10.22 2.99 -12.81
CA ILE A 77 8.84 3.51 -12.69
C ILE A 77 8.87 5.01 -12.39
N GLY A 78 7.76 5.69 -12.63
CA GLY A 78 7.52 7.06 -12.17
C GLY A 78 8.38 8.10 -12.87
N VAL A 79 8.56 7.98 -14.19
CA VAL A 79 9.28 8.99 -14.99
C VAL A 79 8.37 10.20 -15.20
N ASN A 80 8.64 11.31 -14.51
CA ASN A 80 7.86 12.55 -14.58
C ASN A 80 6.38 12.37 -14.23
N GLN A 81 6.08 11.34 -13.44
CA GLN A 81 4.74 11.02 -12.95
C GLN A 81 4.85 10.17 -11.68
N LEU A 82 3.74 10.06 -10.95
CA LEU A 82 3.62 9.13 -9.84
C LEU A 82 3.16 7.77 -10.36
N ASP A 83 3.88 6.70 -10.01
CA ASP A 83 3.52 5.32 -10.33
C ASP A 83 3.35 4.47 -9.05
N PRO A 84 2.53 3.40 -9.10
CA PRO A 84 2.39 2.48 -7.96
C PRO A 84 3.69 1.77 -7.63
N PHE A 85 4.16 1.94 -6.39
CA PHE A 85 5.24 1.13 -5.83
C PHE A 85 4.69 -0.03 -4.98
N SER A 86 3.69 0.22 -4.15
CA SER A 86 3.12 -0.83 -3.30
C SER A 86 1.64 -0.65 -3.08
N LEU A 87 0.89 -1.75 -3.12
CA LEU A 87 -0.52 -1.79 -2.72
C LEU A 87 -0.68 -2.66 -1.47
N LEU A 88 -1.00 -2.01 -0.36
CA LEU A 88 -1.29 -2.63 0.93
C LEU A 88 -2.79 -2.54 1.21
N LEU A 89 -3.36 -3.63 1.71
CA LEU A 89 -4.77 -3.70 2.09
C LEU A 89 -4.88 -3.83 3.60
N PHE A 90 -5.74 -3.02 4.21
CA PHE A 90 -5.99 -3.03 5.64
C PHE A 90 -7.46 -3.29 5.94
N GLU A 91 -7.71 -4.01 7.02
CA GLU A 91 -9.02 -4.17 7.64
C GLU A 91 -9.03 -3.42 8.96
N VAL A 92 -10.18 -2.79 9.27
CA VAL A 92 -10.43 -2.14 10.54
C VAL A 92 -10.99 -3.16 11.51
N ILE A 93 -10.35 -3.31 12.67
CA ILE A 93 -10.72 -4.29 13.69
C ILE A 93 -11.02 -3.68 15.07
N GLY A 94 -10.68 -2.40 15.26
CA GLY A 94 -10.99 -1.64 16.47
C GLY A 94 -12.02 -0.55 16.24
N THR A 95 -12.10 0.40 17.18
CA THR A 95 -13.07 1.51 17.16
C THR A 95 -12.43 2.89 17.24
N GLU A 96 -11.13 2.96 17.52
CA GLU A 96 -10.40 4.21 17.71
C GLU A 96 -9.62 4.57 16.44
N THR A 97 -9.35 5.86 16.28
CA THR A 97 -8.50 6.37 15.19
C THR A 97 -7.11 5.75 15.25
N SER A 98 -6.62 5.26 14.12
CA SER A 98 -5.25 4.78 13.94
C SER A 98 -4.41 5.82 13.22
N THR A 99 -3.10 5.86 13.51
CA THR A 99 -2.15 6.66 12.74
C THR A 99 -1.30 5.73 11.90
N LEU A 100 -1.35 5.88 10.58
CA LEU A 100 -0.47 5.21 9.64
C LEU A 100 0.74 6.11 9.36
N THR A 101 1.94 5.66 9.72
CA THR A 101 3.19 6.35 9.37
C THR A 101 3.95 5.52 8.36
N LEU A 102 4.33 6.14 7.26
CA LEU A 102 5.16 5.61 6.19
C LEU A 102 6.53 6.29 6.26
N ASP A 103 7.57 5.48 6.35
CA ASP A 103 8.96 5.91 6.26
C ASP A 103 9.57 5.36 4.97
N ILE A 104 10.26 6.20 4.22
CA ILE A 104 10.98 5.87 3.00
C ILE A 104 12.47 5.98 3.29
N ASP A 105 13.20 4.90 3.07
CA ASP A 105 14.66 4.93 3.11
C ASP A 105 15.18 5.59 1.84
N LEU A 106 15.43 6.91 1.94
CA LEU A 106 15.98 7.70 0.84
C LEU A 106 17.41 7.29 0.47
N SER A 107 18.13 6.53 1.30
CA SER A 107 19.44 5.97 0.95
C SER A 107 19.35 4.67 0.15
N GLN A 108 18.16 4.08 0.07
CA GLN A 108 17.87 2.88 -0.72
C GLN A 108 16.88 3.15 -1.86
N THR A 109 16.60 4.42 -2.15
CA THR A 109 15.69 4.84 -3.21
C THR A 109 16.49 5.37 -4.41
N GLY A 110 16.89 4.46 -5.29
CA GLY A 110 17.76 4.74 -6.42
C GLY A 110 17.03 5.20 -7.68
N PHE A 111 17.69 6.05 -8.46
CA PHE A 111 17.26 6.49 -9.79
C PHE A 111 17.99 5.70 -10.89
N ALA A 112 17.42 5.66 -12.09
CA ALA A 112 18.01 4.91 -13.21
C ALA A 112 19.35 5.48 -13.72
N ASP A 113 19.72 6.71 -13.34
CA ASP A 113 21.01 7.35 -13.63
C ASP A 113 22.12 6.96 -12.61
N GLY A 114 21.78 6.13 -11.61
CA GLY A 114 22.70 5.68 -10.56
C GLY A 114 22.79 6.59 -9.34
N THR A 115 22.09 7.74 -9.35
CA THR A 115 21.97 8.62 -8.18
C THR A 115 20.93 8.09 -7.19
N ASN A 116 20.92 8.64 -5.98
CA ASN A 116 20.00 8.22 -4.92
C ASN A 116 19.19 9.39 -4.35
N ALA A 117 17.99 9.11 -3.85
CA ALA A 117 17.07 10.14 -3.35
C ALA A 117 17.62 10.89 -2.12
N SER A 118 18.58 10.33 -1.40
CA SER A 118 19.25 10.98 -0.26
C SER A 118 20.12 12.18 -0.66
N GLU A 119 20.48 12.31 -1.94
CA GLU A 119 21.30 13.43 -2.44
C GLU A 119 20.50 14.72 -2.65
N SER A 120 19.19 14.70 -2.38
CA SER A 120 18.27 15.84 -2.49
C SER A 120 17.39 15.94 -1.24
N PRO A 121 16.87 17.13 -0.89
CA PRO A 121 16.01 17.33 0.28
C PRO A 121 14.60 16.79 0.02
N ASN A 122 14.48 15.46 -0.08
CA ASN A 122 13.21 14.76 -0.26
C ASN A 122 12.55 14.49 1.09
N GLN A 123 11.22 14.49 1.11
CA GLN A 123 10.46 14.06 2.27
C GLN A 123 10.56 12.54 2.42
N SER A 124 11.05 12.07 3.57
CA SER A 124 11.21 10.64 3.87
C SER A 124 10.09 10.05 4.72
N GLN A 125 9.19 10.88 5.27
CA GLN A 125 8.14 10.42 6.18
C GLN A 125 6.79 11.06 5.86
N PHE A 126 5.75 10.24 5.86
CA PHE A 126 4.36 10.64 5.65
C PHE A 126 3.49 10.03 6.74
N THR A 127 2.55 10.81 7.27
CA THR A 127 1.62 10.37 8.30
C THR A 127 0.19 10.60 7.84
N GLN A 128 -0.66 9.60 8.01
CA GLN A 128 -2.09 9.67 7.72
C GLN A 128 -2.89 9.20 8.92
N LEU A 129 -3.89 9.99 9.31
CA LEU A 129 -4.90 9.57 10.28
C LEU A 129 -5.94 8.70 9.57
N ILE A 130 -6.23 7.54 10.15
CA ILE A 130 -7.27 6.61 9.73
C ILE A 130 -8.37 6.70 10.77
N GLU A 131 -9.37 7.52 10.48
CA GLU A 131 -10.56 7.63 11.32
C GLU A 131 -11.38 6.35 11.20
N VAL A 132 -11.47 5.62 12.30
CA VAL A 132 -12.37 4.47 12.42
C VAL A 132 -13.70 5.02 12.91
N ASN A 133 -14.69 5.05 12.02
CA ASN A 133 -16.03 5.49 12.40
C ASN A 133 -16.86 4.25 12.79
N PRO A 134 -17.15 4.01 14.07
CA PRO A 134 -17.96 2.87 14.50
C PRO A 134 -19.42 2.95 14.02
N SER A 135 -19.82 4.06 13.42
CA SER A 135 -21.19 4.33 12.96
C SER A 135 -21.54 3.71 11.59
N ASP A 136 -20.57 3.12 10.89
CA ASP A 136 -20.81 2.35 9.66
C ASP A 136 -21.17 0.88 9.97
N THR A 137 -21.95 0.64 11.02
CA THR A 137 -22.90 -0.47 10.94
C THR A 137 -23.74 -0.19 9.69
N PRO A 138 -23.79 -1.07 8.68
CA PRO A 138 -24.77 -0.89 7.62
C PRO A 138 -26.12 -0.89 8.30
N THR A 139 -26.72 0.30 8.42
CA THR A 139 -28.11 0.43 8.79
C THR A 139 -28.84 -0.22 7.64
N VAL A 140 -29.24 -1.48 7.83
CA VAL A 140 -30.24 -2.10 6.97
C VAL A 140 -31.41 -1.12 7.03
N PRO A 141 -31.75 -0.42 5.93
CA PRO A 141 -32.95 0.38 5.94
C PRO A 141 -34.06 -0.61 6.24
N GLU A 142 -34.85 -0.36 7.29
CA GLU A 142 -36.09 -1.11 7.42
C GLU A 142 -36.81 -1.03 6.06
N PRO A 143 -37.30 -2.15 5.51
CA PRO A 143 -37.94 -2.14 4.22
C PRO A 143 -39.19 -1.28 4.32
N SER A 144 -39.09 -0.02 3.92
CA SER A 144 -40.25 0.74 3.52
C SER A 144 -40.82 0.02 2.30
N MET A 145 -42.01 -0.54 2.45
CA MET A 145 -42.80 -1.03 1.32
C MET A 145 -43.12 0.18 0.44
N SER A 146 -42.23 0.47 -0.48
CA SER A 146 -42.49 1.31 -1.64
C SER A 146 -41.90 0.59 -2.84
N ILE A 147 -42.80 0.00 -3.62
CA ILE A 147 -42.54 -0.57 -4.93
C ILE A 147 -41.96 0.56 -5.79
N GLY A 148 -40.65 0.51 -6.04
CA GLY A 148 -39.93 1.51 -6.81
C GLY A 148 -38.68 0.91 -7.41
N LEU A 149 -38.79 0.41 -8.63
CA LEU A 149 -37.71 -0.13 -9.44
C LEU A 149 -36.64 0.96 -9.65
N PHE A 150 -35.43 0.78 -9.08
CA PHE A 150 -34.23 1.49 -9.53
C PHE A 150 -33.11 0.46 -9.72
N LEU A 151 -32.65 0.34 -10.96
CA LEU A 151 -31.65 -0.62 -11.40
C LEU A 151 -30.40 0.19 -11.74
N ILE A 152 -29.54 0.45 -10.74
CA ILE A 152 -28.17 0.95 -10.94
C ILE A 152 -27.27 0.19 -9.97
N GLY A 153 -26.24 -0.46 -10.52
CA GLY A 153 -25.50 -1.56 -9.88
C GLY A 153 -24.35 -1.18 -8.96
N PHE A 154 -23.87 -2.17 -8.20
CA PHE A 154 -22.56 -2.82 -8.32
C PHE A 154 -22.65 -4.14 -7.51
N LEU A 155 -22.25 -5.27 -8.10
CA LEU A 155 -22.25 -6.57 -7.43
C LEU A 155 -21.00 -6.68 -6.53
N PHE A 156 -21.18 -6.70 -5.21
CA PHE A 156 -20.22 -7.31 -4.28
C PHE A 156 -20.88 -8.52 -3.63
N PHE A 157 -20.40 -9.72 -3.97
CA PHE A 157 -20.76 -10.95 -3.26
C PHE A 157 -19.73 -11.21 -2.15
N ILE A 158 -20.13 -11.09 -0.89
CA ILE A 158 -19.39 -11.68 0.24
C ILE A 158 -20.04 -13.02 0.56
N ARG A 159 -19.30 -14.11 0.35
CA ARG A 159 -19.73 -15.48 0.71
C ARG A 159 -19.21 -15.78 2.11
N ARG A 160 -20.10 -15.85 3.10
CA ARG A 160 -19.77 -16.26 4.46
C ARG A 160 -19.90 -17.79 4.55
N THR A 161 -18.80 -18.52 4.63
CA THR A 161 -18.82 -19.93 5.06
C THR A 161 -18.97 -19.95 6.58
N LYS A 162 -20.17 -20.31 7.05
CA LYS A 162 -20.36 -20.86 8.39
C LYS A 162 -20.13 -22.36 8.29
N GLU A 163 -19.18 -22.90 9.05
CA GLU A 163 -19.32 -24.28 9.50
C GLU A 163 -19.90 -24.29 10.92
N LYS A 164 -20.92 -25.13 11.05
CA LYS A 164 -21.74 -25.36 12.24
C LYS A 164 -21.06 -26.40 13.13
N SER A 165 -21.31 -26.23 14.43
CA SER A 165 -21.59 -27.23 15.48
C SER A 165 -20.77 -28.52 15.52
#